data_AF-A0A1G5T5V1-F1
#
_entry.id   AF-A0A1G5T5V1-F1
#
_cell.length_a   1.000
_cell.length_b   1.000
_cell.length_c   1.000
_cell.angle_alpha   90.00
_cell.angle_beta   90.00
_cell.angle_gamma   90.00
#
_symmetry.space_group_name_H-M   'P 1'
#
loop_
_entity.id
_entity.type
_entity.pdbx_description
1 polymer ?
#
loop_
_entity_poly.entity_id
_entity_poly.type
_entity_poly.pdbx_seq_one_letter_code
_entity_poly.pdbx_strand_id
1 'polypeptide(L)'
;MLNTVSRYSIWELGHRWHNLDPESTDSKKLPLVVQDTLRSLAGAYHYDDLMIVNSKGVENKGAYHEPTQHRYKHEEIEEGLADCNQRKIFDKPLLESVYIEQQPLGKWCLEKGIALPDFWFSAGWKPDSSYSGWQSDSSQPETKLRSLQIDKLVCQAIARTLWDSSPQMTIADMCKHEAVQRYGNGRLYKGEHTLRDWLSEVAPPEVKGKRGRPKKSET
;
A
#
# COMPACT_ATOMS: atom_id res chain seq x y z
N MET A 1 -33.95 -0.29 -20.68
CA MET A 1 -32.71 -0.09 -19.89
C MET A 1 -31.63 -0.90 -20.58
N LEU A 2 -30.68 -0.25 -21.25
CA LEU A 2 -29.55 -0.98 -21.83
C LEU A 2 -28.76 -1.56 -20.66
N ASN A 3 -28.55 -2.88 -20.71
CA ASN A 3 -27.82 -3.64 -19.71
C ASN A 3 -26.34 -3.21 -19.82
N THR A 4 -25.98 -2.07 -19.23
CA THR A 4 -24.61 -1.56 -19.24
C THR A 4 -23.76 -2.52 -18.45
N VAL A 5 -22.85 -3.19 -19.14
CA VAL A 5 -21.85 -4.07 -18.53
C VAL A 5 -21.17 -3.30 -17.40
N SER A 6 -21.36 -3.76 -16.16
CA SER A 6 -20.89 -3.07 -14.96
C SER A 6 -19.40 -3.30 -14.66
N ARG A 7 -18.80 -4.30 -15.33
CA ARG A 7 -17.40 -4.70 -15.15
C ARG A 7 -16.83 -5.34 -16.41
N TYR A 8 -15.55 -5.12 -16.65
CA TYR A 8 -14.78 -5.81 -17.70
C TYR A 8 -13.55 -6.46 -17.09
N SER A 9 -13.09 -7.55 -17.71
CA SER A 9 -11.81 -8.15 -17.31
C SER A 9 -10.67 -7.18 -17.58
N ILE A 10 -9.54 -7.32 -16.87
CA ILE A 10 -8.35 -6.51 -17.15
C ILE A 10 -7.89 -6.70 -18.60
N TRP A 11 -7.98 -7.93 -19.12
CA TRP A 11 -7.69 -8.25 -20.51
C TRP A 11 -8.56 -7.44 -21.49
N GLU A 12 -9.88 -7.48 -21.32
CA GLU A 12 -10.81 -6.74 -22.18
C GLU A 12 -10.59 -5.23 -22.08
N LEU A 13 -10.36 -4.70 -20.87
CA LEU A 13 -10.08 -3.28 -20.67
C LEU A 13 -8.84 -2.85 -21.44
N GLY A 14 -7.73 -3.60 -21.33
CA GLY A 14 -6.50 -3.28 -22.04
C GLY A 14 -6.68 -3.15 -23.55
N HIS A 15 -7.55 -3.94 -24.15
CA HIS A 15 -7.81 -3.93 -25.58
C HIS A 15 -8.84 -2.87 -25.99
N ARG A 16 -9.99 -2.87 -25.33
CA ARG A 16 -11.11 -2.00 -25.67
C ARG A 16 -10.78 -0.53 -25.43
N TRP A 17 -9.87 -0.21 -24.51
CA TRP A 17 -9.36 1.16 -24.32
C TRP A 17 -8.78 1.75 -25.61
N HIS A 18 -8.24 0.90 -26.48
CA HIS A 18 -7.60 1.28 -27.73
C HIS A 18 -8.40 0.87 -28.97
N ASN A 19 -9.70 0.58 -28.81
CA ASN A 19 -10.57 0.10 -29.88
C ASN A 19 -10.09 -1.19 -30.55
N LEU A 20 -9.41 -2.06 -29.79
CA LEU A 20 -8.94 -3.36 -30.26
C LEU A 20 -9.85 -4.48 -29.77
N ASP A 21 -9.97 -5.54 -30.57
CA ASP A 21 -10.72 -6.74 -30.22
C ASP A 21 -9.86 -7.67 -29.32
N PRO A 22 -10.25 -7.94 -28.06
CA PRO A 22 -9.50 -8.80 -27.15
C PRO A 22 -9.37 -10.26 -27.60
N GLU A 23 -10.22 -10.73 -28.52
CA GLU A 23 -10.12 -12.09 -29.06
C GLU A 23 -9.14 -12.20 -30.23
N SER A 24 -8.78 -11.07 -30.84
CA SER A 24 -7.94 -11.04 -32.04
C SER A 24 -6.43 -11.05 -31.75
N THR A 25 -6.02 -10.91 -30.49
CA THR A 25 -4.63 -10.65 -30.11
C THR A 25 -3.94 -11.85 -29.43
N ASP A 26 -2.65 -12.02 -29.75
CA ASP A 26 -1.75 -12.97 -29.09
C ASP A 26 -1.06 -12.29 -27.90
N SER A 27 -1.13 -12.91 -26.71
CA SER A 27 -0.52 -12.38 -25.48
C SER A 27 1.00 -12.21 -25.57
N LYS A 28 1.67 -12.91 -26.49
CA LYS A 28 3.11 -12.76 -26.73
C LYS A 28 3.45 -11.64 -27.71
N LYS A 29 2.46 -11.08 -28.40
CA LYS A 29 2.64 -10.08 -29.47
C LYS A 29 1.63 -8.94 -29.36
N LEU A 30 1.41 -8.46 -28.13
CA LEU A 30 0.49 -7.37 -27.86
C LEU A 30 1.02 -6.03 -28.40
N PRO A 31 0.17 -5.17 -28.97
CA PRO A 31 0.52 -3.78 -29.27
C PRO A 31 1.00 -3.05 -28.01
N LEU A 32 1.98 -2.15 -28.16
CA LEU A 32 2.56 -1.43 -27.01
C LEU A 32 1.53 -0.69 -26.18
N VAL A 33 0.54 -0.06 -26.82
CA VAL A 33 -0.54 0.66 -26.13
C VAL A 33 -1.38 -0.26 -25.24
N VAL A 34 -1.63 -1.49 -25.68
CA VAL A 34 -2.34 -2.51 -24.89
C VAL A 34 -1.47 -2.95 -23.71
N GLN A 35 -0.17 -3.20 -23.96
CA GLN A 35 0.77 -3.56 -22.90
C GLN A 35 0.81 -2.49 -21.80
N ASP A 36 0.91 -1.22 -22.17
CA ASP A 36 1.01 -0.12 -21.21
C ASP A 36 -0.28 0.04 -20.40
N THR A 37 -1.45 -0.14 -21.02
CA THR A 37 -2.73 -0.13 -20.29
C THR A 37 -2.86 -1.32 -19.36
N LEU A 38 -2.56 -2.55 -19.81
CA LEU A 38 -2.60 -3.75 -18.96
C LEU A 38 -1.69 -3.61 -17.74
N ARG A 39 -0.47 -3.07 -17.95
CA ARG A 39 0.49 -2.81 -16.89
C ARG A 39 0.00 -1.74 -15.91
N SER A 40 -0.59 -0.67 -16.43
CA SER A 40 -1.13 0.41 -15.59
C SER A 40 -2.28 -0.09 -14.72
N LEU A 41 -3.20 -0.89 -15.28
CA LEU A 41 -4.31 -1.48 -14.53
C LEU A 41 -3.82 -2.49 -13.49
N ALA A 42 -2.87 -3.36 -13.86
CA ALA A 42 -2.28 -4.31 -12.92
C ALA A 42 -1.48 -3.59 -11.81
N GLY A 43 -0.78 -2.52 -12.14
CA GLY A 43 -0.07 -1.69 -11.17
C GLY A 43 -1.01 -0.95 -10.23
N ALA A 44 -2.15 -0.46 -10.71
CA ALA A 44 -3.14 0.20 -9.87
C ALA A 44 -3.68 -0.74 -8.78
N TYR A 45 -3.82 -2.03 -9.07
CA TYR A 45 -4.12 -3.03 -8.04
C TYR A 45 -3.02 -3.14 -6.98
N HIS A 46 -1.75 -3.24 -7.41
CA HIS A 46 -0.60 -3.37 -6.49
C HIS A 46 -0.40 -2.18 -5.55
N TYR A 47 -0.86 -1.00 -5.93
CA TYR A 47 -0.76 0.21 -5.13
C TYR A 47 -2.04 0.53 -4.36
N ASP A 48 -2.98 -0.42 -4.26
CA ASP A 48 -4.31 -0.26 -3.64
C ASP A 48 -5.13 0.90 -4.23
N ASP A 49 -4.79 1.34 -5.45
CA ASP A 49 -5.48 2.41 -6.16
C ASP A 49 -6.76 1.90 -6.84
N LEU A 50 -6.83 0.59 -7.13
CA LEU A 50 -7.94 0.00 -7.87
C LEU A 50 -8.22 -1.44 -7.45
N MET A 51 -9.45 -1.69 -7.01
CA MET A 51 -9.89 -3.02 -6.58
C MET A 51 -10.23 -3.91 -7.77
N ILE A 52 -9.86 -5.19 -7.65
CA ILE A 52 -10.27 -6.24 -8.58
C ILE A 52 -11.33 -7.15 -7.95
N VAL A 53 -12.25 -7.59 -8.79
CA VAL A 53 -13.33 -8.50 -8.44
C VAL A 53 -13.32 -9.70 -9.38
N ASN A 54 -13.99 -10.79 -9.01
CA ASN A 54 -14.28 -11.86 -9.95
C ASN A 54 -15.46 -11.50 -10.88
N SER A 55 -15.81 -12.40 -11.79
CA SER A 55 -16.93 -12.24 -12.73
C SER A 55 -18.28 -11.92 -12.04
N LYS A 56 -18.48 -12.40 -10.80
CA LYS A 56 -19.67 -12.15 -9.99
C LYS A 56 -19.64 -10.81 -9.26
N GLY A 57 -18.53 -10.08 -9.29
CA GLY A 57 -18.36 -8.81 -8.56
C GLY A 57 -17.94 -9.01 -7.10
N VAL A 58 -17.50 -10.21 -6.74
CA VAL A 58 -17.00 -10.49 -5.40
C VAL A 58 -15.51 -10.18 -5.36
N GLU A 59 -15.12 -9.35 -4.41
CA GLU A 59 -13.73 -8.96 -4.17
C GLU A 59 -12.87 -10.14 -3.71
N ASN A 60 -11.59 -10.09 -4.08
CA ASN A 60 -10.60 -11.06 -3.63
C ASN A 60 -9.90 -10.55 -2.36
N LYS A 61 -10.56 -10.70 -1.20
CA LYS A 61 -10.06 -10.22 0.10
C LYS A 61 -9.22 -11.26 0.83
N GLY A 62 -8.07 -11.67 0.29
CA GLY A 62 -7.03 -12.42 1.03
C GLY A 62 -7.47 -13.68 1.80
N ALA A 63 -6.56 -14.22 2.62
CA ALA A 63 -6.60 -15.58 3.21
C ALA A 63 -7.76 -15.91 4.18
N TYR A 64 -8.69 -14.98 4.44
CA TYR A 64 -9.78 -15.16 5.41
C TYR A 64 -11.17 -15.34 4.79
N HIS A 65 -11.29 -15.24 3.47
CA HIS A 65 -12.54 -15.51 2.76
C HIS A 65 -12.40 -16.78 1.95
N GLU A 66 -13.45 -17.62 1.96
CA GLU A 66 -13.50 -18.88 1.21
C GLU A 66 -13.00 -18.66 -0.21
N PRO A 67 -12.16 -19.58 -0.74
CA PRO A 67 -11.57 -19.45 -2.07
C PRO A 67 -12.69 -19.09 -3.03
N THR A 68 -12.54 -17.95 -3.71
CA THR A 68 -13.41 -17.64 -4.84
C THR A 68 -13.49 -18.89 -5.68
N GLN A 69 -14.69 -19.31 -6.11
CA GLN A 69 -14.94 -20.55 -6.87
C GLN A 69 -14.22 -20.63 -8.25
N HIS A 70 -13.04 -20.04 -8.38
CA HIS A 70 -12.39 -19.62 -9.62
C HIS A 70 -10.90 -19.94 -9.51
N ARG A 71 -10.45 -20.73 -10.49
CA ARG A 71 -9.11 -21.04 -11.05
C ARG A 71 -7.80 -20.56 -10.39
N TYR A 72 -7.77 -19.46 -9.63
CA TYR A 72 -6.55 -18.89 -9.04
C TYR A 72 -6.77 -18.49 -7.58
N LYS A 73 -5.77 -18.75 -6.74
CA LYS A 73 -5.68 -18.26 -5.36
C LYS A 73 -5.31 -16.77 -5.35
N HIS A 74 -5.51 -16.13 -4.20
CA HIS A 74 -5.14 -14.74 -3.99
C HIS A 74 -3.65 -14.51 -4.31
N GLU A 75 -2.75 -15.37 -3.81
CA GLU A 75 -1.32 -15.22 -4.05
C GLU A 75 -0.96 -15.36 -5.55
N GLU A 76 -1.64 -16.25 -6.27
CA GLU A 76 -1.44 -16.45 -7.71
C GLU A 76 -1.90 -15.23 -8.52
N ILE A 77 -2.94 -14.53 -8.06
CA ILE A 77 -3.42 -13.29 -8.66
C ILE A 77 -2.44 -12.14 -8.37
N GLU A 78 -1.98 -12.01 -7.13
CA GLU A 78 -0.99 -10.99 -6.76
C GLU A 78 0.30 -11.15 -7.57
N GLU A 79 0.85 -12.37 -7.61
CA GLU A 79 2.06 -12.70 -8.36
C GLU A 79 1.86 -12.45 -9.85
N GLY A 80 0.78 -12.94 -10.44
CA GLY A 80 0.53 -12.78 -11.87
C GLY A 80 0.27 -11.32 -12.29
N LEU A 81 -0.37 -10.52 -11.44
CA LEU A 81 -0.50 -9.08 -11.69
C LEU A 81 0.83 -8.34 -11.50
N ALA A 82 1.70 -8.80 -10.58
CA ALA A 82 3.03 -8.23 -10.39
C ALA A 82 3.90 -8.50 -11.63
N ASP A 83 3.83 -9.72 -12.14
CA ASP A 83 4.49 -10.18 -13.36
C ASP A 83 4.01 -9.38 -14.59
N CYS A 84 2.70 -9.12 -14.69
CA CYS A 84 2.13 -8.24 -15.70
C CYS A 84 2.76 -6.83 -15.62
N ASN A 85 2.63 -6.17 -14.47
CA ASN A 85 3.06 -4.79 -14.25
C ASN A 85 4.59 -4.61 -14.45
N GLN A 86 5.39 -5.45 -13.79
CA GLN A 86 6.84 -5.25 -13.63
C GLN A 86 7.66 -5.99 -14.69
N ARG A 87 7.26 -7.21 -15.05
CA ARG A 87 8.04 -8.12 -15.90
C ARG A 87 7.51 -8.23 -17.33
N LYS A 88 6.38 -7.57 -17.63
CA LYS A 88 5.71 -7.60 -18.95
C LYS A 88 5.30 -9.03 -19.36
N ILE A 89 4.89 -9.83 -18.39
CA ILE A 89 4.38 -11.18 -18.61
C ILE A 89 2.84 -11.10 -18.60
N PHE A 90 2.21 -11.32 -19.75
CA PHE A 90 0.77 -11.18 -19.92
C PHE A 90 0.09 -12.56 -19.93
N ASP A 91 -0.21 -13.09 -18.74
CA ASP A 91 -1.02 -14.31 -18.61
C ASP A 91 -2.48 -14.00 -18.98
N LYS A 92 -2.86 -14.31 -20.22
CA LYS A 92 -4.21 -14.06 -20.74
C LYS A 92 -5.29 -14.75 -19.87
N PRO A 93 -5.23 -16.06 -19.61
CA PRO A 93 -6.18 -16.73 -18.70
C PRO A 93 -6.37 -16.05 -17.34
N LEU A 94 -5.29 -15.56 -16.72
CA LEU A 94 -5.38 -14.81 -15.47
C LEU A 94 -6.09 -13.47 -15.67
N LEU A 95 -5.63 -12.67 -16.64
CA LEU A 95 -6.14 -11.32 -16.89
C LEU A 95 -7.60 -11.31 -17.38
N GLU A 96 -8.09 -12.42 -17.94
CA GLU A 96 -9.50 -12.65 -18.27
C GLU A 96 -10.35 -13.03 -17.04
N SER A 97 -9.72 -13.55 -15.98
CA SER A 97 -10.42 -14.02 -14.78
C SER A 97 -10.63 -12.95 -13.70
N VAL A 98 -9.91 -11.83 -13.80
CA VAL A 98 -9.99 -10.70 -12.87
C VAL A 98 -10.61 -9.49 -13.55
N TYR A 99 -11.52 -8.82 -12.84
CA TYR A 99 -12.39 -7.78 -13.37
C TYR A 99 -12.25 -6.50 -12.58
N ILE A 100 -12.53 -5.39 -13.27
CA ILE A 100 -12.60 -4.06 -12.69
C ILE A 100 -14.03 -3.55 -12.90
N GLU A 101 -14.59 -2.86 -11.91
CA GLU A 101 -15.92 -2.25 -12.04
C GLU A 101 -15.84 -0.82 -12.60
N GLN A 102 -16.89 -0.39 -13.29
CA GLN A 102 -16.94 0.90 -14.01
C GLN A 102 -16.72 2.10 -13.08
N GLN A 103 -17.43 2.14 -11.95
CA GLN A 103 -17.36 3.25 -11.00
C GLN A 103 -15.95 3.47 -10.42
N PRO A 104 -15.28 2.44 -9.85
CA PRO A 104 -13.92 2.62 -9.34
C PRO A 104 -12.90 2.95 -10.44
N LEU A 105 -13.02 2.35 -11.63
CA LEU A 105 -12.13 2.72 -12.75
C LEU A 105 -12.30 4.19 -13.15
N GLY A 106 -13.53 4.66 -13.27
CA GLY A 106 -13.83 6.04 -13.66
C GLY A 106 -13.29 7.04 -12.64
N LYS A 107 -13.46 6.75 -11.35
CA LYS A 107 -12.87 7.54 -10.25
C LYS A 107 -11.35 7.58 -10.36
N TRP A 108 -10.71 6.40 -10.49
CA TRP A 108 -9.25 6.29 -10.62
C TRP A 108 -8.71 7.10 -11.82
N CYS A 109 -9.38 7.03 -12.98
CA CYS A 109 -8.99 7.82 -14.14
C CYS A 109 -9.02 9.32 -13.87
N LEU A 110 -10.10 9.82 -13.27
CA LEU A 110 -10.25 11.24 -12.94
C LEU A 110 -9.19 11.71 -11.94
N GLU A 111 -8.89 10.91 -10.91
CA GLU A 111 -7.88 11.23 -9.89
C GLU A 111 -6.46 11.27 -10.46
N LYS A 112 -6.14 10.39 -11.41
CA LYS A 112 -4.82 10.35 -12.06
C LYS A 112 -4.70 11.28 -13.28
N GLY A 113 -5.78 11.96 -13.67
CA GLY A 113 -5.82 12.78 -14.88
C GLY A 113 -5.71 11.96 -16.18
N ILE A 114 -6.15 10.71 -16.15
CA ILE A 114 -6.19 9.80 -17.31
C ILE A 114 -7.52 9.97 -18.03
N ALA A 115 -7.49 9.95 -19.36
CA ALA A 115 -8.71 9.98 -20.17
C ALA A 115 -9.59 8.75 -19.90
N LEU A 116 -10.88 8.98 -19.67
CA LEU A 116 -11.86 7.91 -19.54
C LEU A 116 -11.96 7.12 -20.86
N PRO A 117 -12.08 5.79 -20.82
CA PRO A 117 -12.26 5.01 -22.02
C PRO A 117 -13.66 5.23 -22.62
N ASP A 118 -13.72 5.86 -23.80
CA ASP A 118 -14.96 6.24 -24.49
C ASP A 118 -15.91 5.07 -24.75
N PHE A 119 -15.38 3.84 -24.90
CA PHE A 119 -16.21 2.65 -25.10
C PHE A 119 -17.08 2.32 -23.88
N TRP A 120 -16.68 2.77 -22.69
CA TRP A 120 -17.36 2.45 -21.43
C TRP A 120 -17.97 3.66 -20.74
N PHE A 121 -17.44 4.86 -20.98
CA PHE A 121 -17.90 6.09 -20.35
C PHE A 121 -18.49 7.04 -21.40
N SER A 122 -19.73 7.45 -21.19
CA SER A 122 -20.35 8.47 -22.04
C SER A 122 -19.77 9.85 -21.76
N ALA A 123 -19.87 10.76 -22.75
CA ALA A 123 -19.46 12.15 -22.57
C ALA A 123 -20.17 12.78 -21.37
N GLY A 124 -19.40 13.42 -20.49
CA GLY A 124 -19.92 14.04 -19.26
C GLY A 124 -20.26 13.04 -18.15
N TRP A 125 -19.79 11.79 -18.25
CA TRP A 125 -19.90 10.83 -17.16
C TRP A 125 -19.34 11.41 -15.86
N LYS A 126 -20.04 11.12 -14.76
CA LYS A 126 -19.62 11.47 -13.41
C LYS A 126 -19.78 10.24 -12.51
N PRO A 127 -18.89 10.08 -11.52
CA PRO A 127 -19.10 9.05 -10.51
C PRO A 127 -20.45 9.27 -9.83
N ASP A 128 -21.14 8.17 -9.53
CA ASP A 128 -22.42 8.24 -8.82
C ASP A 128 -22.20 8.88 -7.44
N SER A 129 -23.02 9.87 -7.09
CA SER A 129 -22.98 10.52 -5.77
C SER A 129 -23.16 9.56 -4.60
N SER A 130 -23.84 8.43 -4.83
CA SER A 130 -24.03 7.36 -3.85
C SER A 130 -22.87 6.38 -3.81
N TYR A 131 -22.02 6.37 -4.84
CA TYR A 131 -20.74 5.66 -4.82
C TYR A 131 -19.78 6.46 -3.95
N SER A 132 -19.93 6.30 -2.63
CA SER A 132 -18.80 6.39 -1.73
C SER A 132 -17.87 5.26 -2.11
N GLY A 133 -17.10 5.42 -3.19
CA GLY A 133 -16.04 4.48 -3.52
C GLY A 133 -15.17 4.25 -2.30
N TRP A 134 -14.22 3.32 -2.40
CA TRP A 134 -13.14 3.25 -1.44
C TRP A 134 -12.66 4.67 -1.16
N GLN A 135 -12.91 5.12 0.07
CA GLN A 135 -12.15 6.22 0.62
C GLN A 135 -10.76 5.61 0.73
N SER A 136 -10.02 5.60 -0.38
CA SER A 136 -8.63 5.99 -0.27
C SER A 136 -8.74 7.33 0.41
N ASP A 137 -8.39 7.32 1.68
CA ASP A 137 -8.50 8.45 2.57
C ASP A 137 -7.44 9.46 2.15
N SER A 138 -7.57 9.96 0.92
CA SER A 138 -6.71 10.94 0.29
C SER A 138 -7.18 12.36 0.61
N SER A 139 -8.22 12.49 1.44
CA SER A 139 -8.74 13.77 1.96
C SER A 139 -8.69 13.90 3.48
N GLN A 140 -8.41 12.84 4.24
CA GLN A 140 -7.59 13.02 5.44
C GLN A 140 -6.14 13.11 4.96
N PRO A 141 -5.30 14.00 5.50
CA PRO A 141 -3.89 13.68 5.51
C PRO A 141 -3.79 12.37 6.31
N GLU A 142 -3.73 11.22 5.64
CA GLU A 142 -3.13 10.05 6.26
C GLU A 142 -1.74 10.51 6.67
N THR A 143 -1.61 10.89 7.93
CA THR A 143 -0.38 10.77 8.66
C THR A 143 -0.05 9.29 8.71
N LYS A 144 0.30 8.68 7.55
CA LYS A 144 1.28 7.62 7.51
C LYS A 144 2.46 8.24 8.23
N LEU A 145 2.57 7.90 9.51
CA LEU A 145 3.68 8.31 10.32
C LEU A 145 4.91 7.95 9.49
N ARG A 146 5.69 8.97 9.12
CA ARG A 146 6.93 8.76 8.36
C ARG A 146 7.70 7.64 9.07
N SER A 147 8.46 6.82 8.36
CA SER A 147 9.19 5.70 8.97
C SER A 147 9.95 6.11 10.25
N LEU A 148 10.48 7.33 10.26
CA LEU A 148 11.08 7.98 11.43
C LEU A 148 10.14 8.14 12.66
N GLN A 149 8.89 8.51 12.43
CA GLN A 149 7.86 8.63 13.48
C GLN A 149 7.43 7.25 14.00
N ILE A 150 7.34 6.24 13.12
CA ILE A 150 7.09 4.85 13.52
C ILE A 150 8.25 4.35 14.39
N ASP A 151 9.48 4.51 13.91
CA ASP A 151 10.70 4.10 14.65
C ASP A 151 10.78 4.79 16.01
N LYS A 152 10.47 6.09 16.07
CA LYS A 152 10.39 6.84 17.32
C LYS A 152 9.37 6.23 18.28
N LEU A 153 8.15 5.95 17.81
CA LEU A 153 7.10 5.36 18.66
C LEU A 153 7.47 3.97 19.16
N VAL A 154 8.00 3.11 18.29
CA VAL A 154 8.42 1.75 18.67
C VAL A 154 9.57 1.81 19.68
N CYS A 155 10.57 2.66 19.45
CA CYS A 155 11.66 2.90 20.37
C CYS A 155 11.16 3.36 21.75
N GLN A 156 10.23 4.33 21.78
CA GLN A 156 9.64 4.84 23.01
C GLN A 156 8.80 3.80 23.75
N ALA A 157 8.03 2.98 23.02
CA ALA A 157 7.23 1.90 23.62
C ALA A 157 8.12 0.86 24.31
N ILE A 158 9.16 0.38 23.62
CA ILE A 158 10.15 -0.54 24.18
C ILE A 158 10.80 0.06 25.42
N ALA A 159 11.21 1.33 25.37
CA ALA A 159 11.86 2.00 26.48
C ALA A 159 10.98 2.10 27.72
N ARG A 160 9.68 2.40 27.57
CA ARG A 160 8.72 2.41 28.69
C ARG A 160 8.65 1.04 29.36
N THR A 161 8.44 -0.02 28.59
CA THR A 161 8.39 -1.40 29.12
C THR A 161 9.70 -1.80 29.82
N LEU A 162 10.84 -1.38 29.29
CA LEU A 162 12.13 -1.64 29.92
C LEU A 162 12.33 -0.83 31.21
N TRP A 163 11.86 0.41 31.28
CA TRP A 163 11.93 1.19 32.52
C TRP A 163 10.96 0.69 33.59
N ASP A 164 9.81 0.14 33.21
CA ASP A 164 8.88 -0.49 34.16
C ASP A 164 9.54 -1.66 34.90
N SER A 165 10.38 -2.43 34.19
CA SER A 165 11.12 -3.58 34.76
C SER A 165 12.51 -3.22 35.30
N SER A 166 13.14 -2.15 34.80
CA SER A 166 14.48 -1.68 35.18
C SER A 166 14.51 -0.16 35.40
N PRO A 167 13.91 0.37 36.50
CA PRO A 167 13.74 1.81 36.70
C PRO A 167 15.06 2.59 36.85
N GLN A 168 16.15 1.90 37.17
CA GLN A 168 17.46 2.53 37.39
C GLN A 168 18.25 2.76 36.09
N MET A 169 17.83 2.16 34.98
CA MET A 169 18.55 2.21 33.71
C MET A 169 18.65 3.65 33.20
N THR A 170 19.89 4.12 32.97
CA THR A 170 20.09 5.48 32.46
C THR A 170 19.70 5.57 30.99
N ILE A 171 19.43 6.79 30.49
CA ILE A 171 19.17 6.99 29.05
C ILE A 171 20.36 6.49 28.20
N ALA A 172 21.59 6.67 28.68
CA ALA A 172 22.80 6.22 27.97
C ALA A 172 22.88 4.68 27.88
N ASP A 173 22.47 3.97 28.92
CA ASP A 173 22.41 2.51 28.92
C ASP A 173 21.25 2.01 28.06
N MET A 174 20.09 2.68 28.14
CA MET A 174 18.92 2.40 27.29
C MET A 174 19.24 2.54 25.80
N CYS A 175 20.05 3.54 25.42
CA CYS A 175 20.52 3.69 24.04
C CYS A 175 21.30 2.47 23.55
N LYS A 176 21.96 1.71 24.42
CA LYS A 176 22.78 0.54 24.07
C LYS A 176 22.03 -0.78 24.24
N HIS A 177 20.81 -0.75 24.80
CA HIS A 177 20.06 -1.95 25.13
C HIS A 177 19.66 -2.74 23.87
N GLU A 178 19.81 -4.07 23.90
CA GLU A 178 19.62 -4.92 22.71
C GLU A 178 18.23 -4.76 22.11
N ALA A 179 17.18 -4.72 22.94
CA ALA A 179 15.81 -4.58 22.45
C ALA A 179 15.57 -3.24 21.74
N VAL A 180 16.12 -2.13 22.24
CA VAL A 180 16.03 -0.81 21.61
C VAL A 180 16.79 -0.82 20.27
N GLN A 181 17.96 -1.45 20.26
CA GLN A 181 18.82 -1.55 19.09
C GLN A 181 18.22 -2.44 17.98
N ARG A 182 17.65 -3.59 18.35
CA ARG A 182 17.19 -4.64 17.42
C ARG A 182 15.73 -4.48 17.01
N TYR A 183 14.84 -4.18 17.96
CA TYR A 183 13.40 -4.11 17.71
C TYR A 183 12.90 -2.67 17.59
N GLY A 184 13.59 -1.71 18.20
CA GLY A 184 13.32 -0.27 18.07
C GLY A 184 14.09 0.40 16.93
N ASN A 185 14.70 -0.36 16.03
CA ASN A 185 15.52 0.13 14.91
C ASN A 185 16.70 1.04 15.32
N GLY A 186 17.14 1.00 16.59
CA GLY A 186 18.21 1.87 17.08
C GLY A 186 19.53 1.75 16.30
N ARG A 187 19.83 0.58 15.74
CA ARG A 187 21.05 0.37 14.93
C ARG A 187 21.13 1.23 13.67
N LEU A 188 19.99 1.69 13.17
CA LEU A 188 19.93 2.56 11.98
C LEU A 188 20.37 3.99 12.29
N TYR A 189 20.34 4.40 13.56
CA TYR A 189 20.61 5.76 14.02
C TYR A 189 21.97 5.84 14.70
N LYS A 190 23.01 6.10 13.90
CA LYS A 190 24.41 6.17 14.37
C LYS A 190 24.79 7.50 15.04
N GLY A 191 23.90 8.50 14.99
CA GLY A 191 24.12 9.79 15.65
C GLY A 191 23.91 9.70 17.16
N GLU A 192 24.74 10.38 17.95
CA GLU A 192 24.70 10.32 19.42
C GLU A 192 23.41 10.91 20.02
N HIS A 193 22.71 11.76 19.26
CA HIS A 193 21.61 12.56 19.79
C HIS A 193 20.22 12.00 19.46
N THR A 194 19.98 11.43 18.27
CA THR A 194 18.63 11.06 17.82
C THR A 194 17.91 10.09 18.76
N LEU A 195 18.53 8.96 19.10
CA LEU A 195 17.94 7.98 20.03
C LEU A 195 17.85 8.55 21.45
N ARG A 196 18.89 9.27 21.88
CA ARG A 196 18.94 9.86 23.21
C ARG A 196 17.81 10.86 23.42
N ASP A 197 17.53 11.69 22.43
CA ASP A 197 16.48 12.69 22.46
C ASP A 197 15.11 12.02 22.51
N TRP A 198 14.86 11.02 21.65
CA TRP A 198 13.59 10.28 21.67
C TRP A 198 13.32 9.58 22.99
N LEU A 199 14.34 8.95 23.56
CA LEU A 199 14.26 8.27 24.86
C LEU A 199 14.06 9.28 25.99
N SER A 200 14.69 10.46 25.91
CA SER A 200 14.55 11.50 26.93
C SER A 200 13.12 12.02 27.07
N GLU A 201 12.31 12.02 26.00
CA GLU A 201 10.92 12.47 26.06
C GLU A 201 10.07 11.60 27.00
N VAL A 202 10.31 10.28 26.96
CA VAL A 202 9.52 9.28 27.70
C VAL A 202 10.23 8.73 28.94
N ALA A 203 11.46 9.18 29.21
CA ALA A 203 12.20 8.80 30.40
C ALA A 203 11.43 9.18 31.69
N PRO A 204 11.39 8.29 32.69
CA PRO A 204 10.82 8.59 34.01
C PRO A 204 11.53 9.78 34.69
N PRO A 205 10.84 10.52 35.58
CA PRO A 205 11.40 11.67 36.29
C PRO A 205 12.72 11.35 37.02
N GLU A 206 12.82 10.16 37.59
CA GLU A 206 13.97 9.67 38.36
C GLU A 206 15.21 9.46 37.47
N VAL A 207 14.99 9.25 36.16
CA VAL A 207 16.03 9.05 35.15
C VAL A 207 16.40 10.39 34.48
N LYS A 208 15.41 11.25 34.21
CA LYS A 208 15.61 12.59 33.60
C LYS A 208 16.54 13.49 34.41
N GLY A 209 16.55 13.35 35.74
CA GLY A 209 17.39 14.13 36.65
C GLY A 209 18.87 13.72 36.72
N LYS A 210 19.28 12.57 36.18
CA LYS A 210 20.65 12.04 36.29
C LYS A 210 21.61 12.65 35.24
N ARG A 211 21.60 13.97 35.08
CA ARG A 211 22.49 14.66 34.13
C ARG A 211 23.88 14.82 34.75
N GLY A 212 24.84 14.05 34.25
CA GLY A 212 26.25 14.14 34.64
C GLY A 212 26.85 15.51 34.29
N ARG A 213 26.89 16.42 35.27
CA ARG A 213 27.92 17.47 35.31
C ARG A 213 29.06 16.92 36.18
N PRO A 214 30.32 16.88 35.71
CA PRO A 214 31.44 16.51 36.58
C PRO A 214 31.47 17.46 37.78
N LYS A 215 31.56 16.92 39.00
CA LYS A 215 31.88 17.74 40.17
C LYS A 215 33.25 18.36 39.91
N LYS A 216 33.34 19.69 39.89
CA LYS A 216 34.65 20.37 39.99
C LYS A 216 35.28 19.90 41.29
N SER A 217 36.48 19.32 41.22
CA SER A 217 37.32 19.13 42.38
C SER A 217 37.61 20.50 42.98
N GLU A 218 37.21 20.71 44.23
CA GLU A 218 37.67 21.85 45.02
C GLU A 218 39.18 21.67 45.22
N THR A 219 39.95 22.68 44.80
CA THR A 219 41.35 22.88 45.17
C THR A 219 41.41 24.21 45.89
#